data_AF-L9WDZ6-F1
#
_entry.id   AF-L9WDZ6-F1
#
_cell.length_a   1.000
_cell.length_b   1.000
_cell.length_c   1.000
_cell.angle_alpha   90.00
_cell.angle_beta   90.00
_cell.angle_gamma   90.00
#
_symmetry.space_group_name_H-M   'P 1'
#
loop_
_entity.id
_entity.type
_entity.pdbx_description
1 polymer ?
#
loop_
_entity_poly.entity_id
_entity_poly.type
_entity_poly.pdbx_seq_one_letter_code
_entity_poly.pdbx_strand_id
1 'polypeptide(L)'
;MIIPMDNVPEEVEKEVTTALEDGSYETDGDLYLTDIMDPESSYLKYSAPEYGTYGGRYYQPVIKASNGTTRLRIEEAIPTAGRSIPLGNLSGTDIFVSVHITFEPYSETFDSEVLIDDDFEVSAEQDATLVEEPKYGFYSAEIEYHSEKKIVEEEWEVHESVSPTLYIVDEFGEKEPFVETSPASIRYCEWDESGELLY
;
A
#
# COMPACT_ATOMS: atom_id res chain seq x y z
N MET A 1 2.40 3.24 -10.47
CA MET A 1 3.32 2.08 -10.58
C MET A 1 4.27 2.07 -9.40
N ILE A 2 4.79 0.91 -8.97
CA ILE A 2 5.85 0.82 -7.94
C ILE A 2 7.08 0.15 -8.55
N ILE A 3 8.25 0.76 -8.35
CA ILE A 3 9.54 0.24 -8.79
C ILE A 3 10.42 0.00 -7.57
N PRO A 4 10.86 -1.26 -7.32
CA PRO A 4 11.86 -1.54 -6.30
C PRO A 4 13.20 -0.87 -6.66
N MET A 5 13.82 -0.21 -5.70
CA MET A 5 15.14 0.41 -5.91
C MET A 5 16.22 -0.61 -6.24
N ASP A 6 16.11 -1.83 -5.73
CA ASP A 6 17.04 -2.92 -6.03
C ASP A 6 16.99 -3.35 -7.52
N ASN A 7 16.01 -2.87 -8.29
CA ASN A 7 15.83 -3.18 -9.70
C ASN A 7 16.20 -2.02 -10.63
N VAL A 8 16.44 -0.79 -10.15
CA VAL A 8 16.72 0.33 -11.06
C VAL A 8 18.16 0.28 -11.61
N PRO A 9 18.43 0.85 -12.80
CA PRO A 9 19.80 1.00 -13.29
C PRO A 9 20.70 1.82 -12.35
N GLU A 10 22.02 1.56 -12.38
CA GLU A 10 23.00 2.19 -11.48
C GLU A 10 22.98 3.73 -11.56
N GLU A 11 22.80 4.28 -12.75
CA GLU A 11 22.71 5.73 -12.95
C GLU A 11 21.50 6.33 -12.22
N VAL A 12 20.36 5.64 -12.27
CA VAL A 12 19.13 6.04 -11.57
C VAL A 12 19.29 5.89 -10.07
N GLU A 13 19.86 4.75 -9.61
CA GLU A 13 20.13 4.51 -8.20
C GLU A 13 20.99 5.64 -7.61
N LYS A 14 22.01 6.07 -8.35
CA LYS A 14 22.89 7.17 -7.95
C LYS A 14 22.16 8.51 -7.87
N GLU A 15 21.32 8.86 -8.84
CA GLU A 15 20.52 10.09 -8.81
C GLU A 15 19.61 10.14 -7.58
N VAL A 16 18.86 9.05 -7.34
CA VAL A 16 17.90 8.94 -6.25
C VAL A 16 18.61 8.95 -4.89
N THR A 17 19.67 8.16 -4.73
CA THR A 17 20.44 8.08 -3.48
C THR A 17 21.08 9.42 -3.15
N THR A 18 21.68 10.09 -4.13
CA THR A 18 22.22 11.45 -3.93
C THR A 18 21.12 12.43 -3.50
N ALA A 19 19.95 12.37 -4.13
CA ALA A 19 18.83 13.24 -3.76
C ALA A 19 18.27 12.96 -2.35
N LEU A 20 18.32 11.72 -1.88
CA LEU A 20 17.95 11.35 -0.51
C LEU A 20 18.99 11.82 0.52
N GLU A 21 20.28 11.65 0.23
CA GLU A 21 21.38 12.01 1.15
C GLU A 21 21.56 13.54 1.24
N ASP A 22 21.60 14.22 0.10
CA ASP A 22 21.87 15.66 0.00
C ASP A 22 20.58 16.50 0.03
N GLY A 23 19.41 15.85 0.02
CA GLY A 23 18.08 16.47 -0.04
C GLY A 23 17.66 16.92 -1.46
N SER A 24 18.58 16.94 -2.42
CA SER A 24 18.29 17.10 -3.84
C SER A 24 19.47 16.68 -4.73
N TYR A 25 19.17 16.24 -5.95
CA TYR A 25 20.15 16.04 -7.02
C TYR A 25 19.92 17.06 -8.14
N GLU A 26 20.97 17.60 -8.74
CA GLU A 26 20.91 18.59 -9.82
C GLU A 26 21.74 18.16 -11.03
N THR A 27 21.23 18.40 -12.23
CA THR A 27 21.92 18.16 -13.50
C THR A 27 21.56 19.23 -14.54
N ASP A 28 22.44 19.46 -15.52
CA ASP A 28 22.25 20.42 -16.61
C ASP A 28 21.44 19.83 -17.80
N GLY A 29 20.85 18.64 -17.61
CA GLY A 29 20.09 17.92 -18.63
C GLY A 29 18.86 17.20 -18.07
N ASP A 30 18.46 16.14 -18.76
CA ASP A 30 17.38 15.26 -18.32
C ASP A 30 17.90 14.30 -17.23
N LEU A 31 16.99 13.77 -16.42
CA LEU A 31 17.29 12.79 -15.37
C LEU A 31 17.17 11.38 -15.94
N TYR A 32 18.10 10.48 -15.61
CA TYR A 32 17.97 9.07 -15.98
C TYR A 32 16.70 8.46 -15.39
N LEU A 33 16.28 8.92 -14.19
CA LEU A 33 15.03 8.48 -13.56
C LEU A 33 13.80 8.66 -14.46
N THR A 34 13.74 9.74 -15.24
CA THR A 34 12.59 10.03 -16.11
C THR A 34 12.49 9.11 -17.33
N ASP A 35 13.55 8.37 -17.66
CA ASP A 35 13.55 7.42 -18.76
C ASP A 35 12.87 6.09 -18.37
N ILE A 36 12.86 5.75 -17.08
CA ILE A 36 12.34 4.47 -16.58
C ILE A 36 10.98 4.57 -15.88
N MET A 37 10.59 5.78 -15.44
CA MET A 37 9.32 5.98 -14.74
C MET A 37 8.74 7.37 -14.95
N ASP A 38 7.40 7.44 -14.87
CA ASP A 38 6.69 8.71 -14.78
C ASP A 38 6.64 9.17 -13.30
N PRO A 39 7.30 10.27 -12.93
CA PRO A 39 7.40 10.76 -11.55
C PRO A 39 6.04 11.21 -10.96
N GLU A 40 5.04 11.52 -11.80
CA GLU A 40 3.72 11.96 -11.31
C GLU A 40 2.82 10.79 -10.89
N SER A 41 3.04 9.60 -11.46
CA SER A 41 2.15 8.44 -11.31
C SER A 41 2.85 7.19 -10.74
N SER A 42 4.12 7.32 -10.37
CA SER A 42 4.95 6.18 -9.95
C SER A 42 5.72 6.46 -8.66
N TYR A 43 6.02 5.38 -7.94
CA TYR A 43 6.71 5.40 -6.66
C TYR A 43 7.93 4.48 -6.69
N LEU A 44 8.97 4.88 -5.97
CA LEU A 44 10.15 4.06 -5.69
C LEU A 44 9.94 3.37 -4.35
N LYS A 45 10.32 2.08 -4.25
CA LYS A 45 10.25 1.29 -3.02
C LYS A 45 11.65 0.94 -2.54
N TYR A 46 11.98 1.36 -1.32
CA TYR A 46 13.15 0.86 -0.59
C TYR A 46 12.74 -0.28 0.33
N SER A 47 13.41 -1.42 0.18
CA SER A 47 13.26 -2.58 1.04
C SER A 47 13.59 -2.20 2.50
N ALA A 48 12.67 -2.46 3.42
CA ALA A 48 12.84 -2.14 4.84
C ALA A 48 12.55 -3.39 5.67
N PRO A 49 13.57 -4.23 5.93
CA PRO A 49 13.41 -5.55 6.55
C PRO A 49 12.72 -5.52 7.93
N GLU A 50 12.78 -4.39 8.63
CA GLU A 50 12.07 -4.16 9.88
C GLU A 50 10.54 -4.25 9.75
N TYR A 51 10.00 -4.04 8.55
CA TYR A 51 8.57 -4.15 8.24
C TYR A 51 8.20 -5.48 7.55
N GLY A 52 9.08 -6.48 7.62
CA GLY A 52 8.82 -7.82 7.07
C GLY A 52 9.27 -7.99 5.62
N THR A 53 8.88 -9.11 5.01
CA THR A 53 9.36 -9.51 3.67
C THR A 53 8.84 -8.61 2.55
N TYR A 54 7.66 -8.01 2.72
CA TYR A 54 7.02 -7.17 1.72
C TYR A 54 6.95 -5.68 2.13
N GLY A 55 7.29 -5.37 3.38
CA GLY A 55 7.36 -4.02 3.89
C GLY A 55 8.47 -3.20 3.23
N GLY A 56 8.17 -1.93 2.99
CA GLY A 56 9.09 -1.01 2.35
C GLY A 56 8.63 0.42 2.51
N ARG A 57 9.60 1.33 2.46
CA ARG A 57 9.33 2.77 2.40
C ARG A 57 9.13 3.17 0.96
N TYR A 58 8.10 3.97 0.72
CA TYR A 58 7.76 4.44 -0.62
C TYR A 58 8.12 5.91 -0.76
N TYR A 59 8.61 6.26 -1.94
CA TYR A 59 9.03 7.61 -2.24
C TYR A 59 8.50 8.04 -3.60
N GLN A 60 8.11 9.31 -3.68
CA GLN A 60 7.69 9.95 -4.90
C GLN A 60 8.77 10.95 -5.37
N PRO A 61 9.21 10.87 -6.64
CA PRO A 61 10.10 11.88 -7.22
C PRO A 61 9.39 13.21 -7.44
N VAL A 62 10.02 14.31 -7.03
CA VAL A 62 9.58 15.68 -7.29
C VAL A 62 10.62 16.38 -8.14
N ILE A 63 10.28 16.62 -9.41
CA ILE A 63 11.21 17.16 -10.40
C ILE A 63 10.85 18.60 -10.74
N LYS A 64 11.86 19.48 -10.76
CA LYS A 64 11.71 20.88 -11.17
C LYS A 64 12.80 21.26 -12.16
N ALA A 65 12.41 21.72 -13.35
CA ALA A 65 13.32 22.24 -14.35
C ALA A 65 13.26 23.78 -14.41
N SER A 66 14.42 24.44 -14.38
CA SER A 66 14.53 25.89 -14.51
C SER A 66 15.90 26.30 -15.06
N ASN A 67 15.92 27.24 -16.02
CA ASN A 67 17.13 27.84 -16.59
C ASN A 67 18.19 26.83 -17.10
N GLY A 68 17.77 25.68 -17.60
CA GLY A 68 18.67 24.63 -18.08
C GLY A 68 19.21 23.70 -17.00
N THR A 69 18.76 23.84 -15.75
CA THR A 69 19.06 22.90 -14.66
C THR A 69 17.80 22.16 -14.25
N THR A 70 17.90 20.84 -14.12
CA THR A 70 16.87 19.96 -13.59
C THR A 70 17.25 19.55 -12.18
N ARG A 71 16.31 19.72 -11.24
CA ARG A 71 16.46 19.35 -9.83
C ARG A 71 15.49 18.23 -9.49
N LEU A 72 16.03 17.13 -8.96
CA LEU A 72 15.30 16.02 -8.37
C LEU A 72 15.28 16.16 -6.85
N ARG A 73 14.10 16.01 -6.25
CA ARG A 73 13.93 15.74 -4.82
C ARG A 73 13.17 14.44 -4.65
N ILE A 74 13.51 13.67 -3.63
CA ILE A 74 12.80 12.44 -3.28
C ILE A 74 12.04 12.71 -2.00
N GLU A 75 10.71 12.59 -2.06
CA GLU A 75 9.83 12.84 -0.92
C GLU A 75 9.15 11.52 -0.54
N GLU A 76 9.12 11.19 0.75
CA GLU A 76 8.42 10.00 1.22
C GLU A 76 6.92 10.16 0.97
N ALA A 77 6.26 9.08 0.59
CA ALA A 77 4.84 9.08 0.24
C ALA A 77 4.21 7.72 0.58
N ILE A 78 2.89 7.66 0.63
CA ILE A 78 2.16 6.40 0.84
C ILE A 78 1.29 6.15 -0.40
N PRO A 79 1.62 5.15 -1.24
CA PRO A 79 0.81 4.83 -2.40
C PRO A 79 -0.49 4.14 -1.98
N THR A 80 -1.53 4.31 -2.79
CA THR A 80 -2.78 3.56 -2.70
C THR A 80 -2.70 2.27 -3.52
N ALA A 81 -3.34 1.20 -3.05
CA ALA A 81 -3.40 -0.08 -3.74
C ALA A 81 -4.32 -0.07 -4.98
N GLY A 82 -5.13 0.98 -5.17
CA GLY A 82 -5.99 1.15 -6.35
C GLY A 82 -7.12 0.11 -6.46
N ARG A 83 -7.48 -0.53 -5.35
CA ARG A 83 -8.56 -1.52 -5.23
C ARG A 83 -9.19 -1.42 -3.86
N SER A 84 -10.50 -1.54 -3.75
CA SER A 84 -11.18 -1.51 -2.46
C SER A 84 -10.90 -2.76 -1.62
N ILE A 85 -10.98 -2.64 -0.30
CA ILE A 85 -11.10 -3.77 0.63
C ILE A 85 -12.59 -4.07 0.80
N PRO A 86 -13.08 -5.25 0.38
CA PRO A 86 -14.45 -5.64 0.63
C PRO A 86 -14.64 -6.25 2.02
N LEU A 87 -15.87 -6.12 2.52
CA LEU A 87 -16.40 -6.77 3.70
C LEU A 87 -17.46 -7.79 3.25
N GLY A 88 -17.10 -9.07 3.30
CA GLY A 88 -17.98 -10.17 2.93
C GLY A 88 -18.69 -10.78 4.14
N ASN A 89 -19.88 -11.32 3.92
CA ASN A 89 -20.64 -12.04 4.93
C ASN A 89 -20.84 -13.51 4.52
N LEU A 90 -20.26 -14.42 5.31
CA LEU A 90 -20.31 -15.87 5.08
C LEU A 90 -21.30 -16.59 6.01
N SER A 91 -22.10 -15.87 6.78
CA SER A 91 -23.06 -16.47 7.72
C SER A 91 -24.32 -17.03 7.06
N GLY A 92 -24.67 -16.53 5.87
CA GLY A 92 -25.93 -16.85 5.20
C GLY A 92 -27.16 -16.10 5.76
N THR A 93 -26.96 -15.15 6.68
CA THR A 93 -27.99 -14.23 7.21
C THR A 93 -27.45 -12.81 7.29
N ASP A 94 -28.31 -11.79 7.28
CA ASP A 94 -27.84 -10.41 7.42
C ASP A 94 -27.30 -10.17 8.85
N ILE A 95 -26.14 -9.52 8.98
CA ILE A 95 -25.48 -9.25 10.27
C ILE A 95 -25.29 -7.75 10.46
N PHE A 96 -25.49 -7.28 11.69
CA PHE A 96 -25.14 -5.93 12.11
C PHE A 96 -23.87 -5.96 12.98
N VAL A 97 -22.84 -5.25 12.55
CA VAL A 97 -21.57 -5.12 13.27
C VAL A 97 -21.15 -3.65 13.40
N SER A 98 -20.42 -3.32 14.46
CA SER A 98 -19.58 -2.12 14.48
C SER A 98 -18.18 -2.50 14.04
N VAL A 99 -17.58 -1.70 13.16
CA VAL A 99 -16.22 -1.94 12.67
C VAL A 99 -15.37 -0.69 12.89
N HIS A 100 -14.26 -0.87 13.60
CA HIS A 100 -13.24 0.14 13.81
C HIS A 100 -11.96 -0.27 13.10
N ILE A 101 -11.47 0.50 12.13
CA ILE A 101 -10.24 0.18 11.38
C ILE A 101 -9.23 1.28 11.56
N THR A 102 -8.02 0.87 11.97
CA THR A 102 -6.85 1.73 12.02
C THR A 102 -5.85 1.31 10.94
N PHE A 103 -5.27 2.30 10.28
CA PHE A 103 -4.16 2.17 9.36
C PHE A 103 -2.86 2.65 10.01
N GLU A 104 -1.81 1.83 9.89
CA GLU A 104 -0.46 2.14 10.33
C GLU A 104 0.52 2.06 9.13
N PRO A 105 1.18 3.18 8.78
CA PRO A 105 2.10 3.23 7.63
C PRO A 105 3.43 2.50 7.92
N TYR A 106 4.13 2.03 6.87
CA TYR A 106 5.51 1.51 6.97
C TYR A 106 6.56 2.60 7.18
N SER A 107 6.24 3.62 7.96
CA SER A 107 7.10 4.76 8.16
C SER A 107 6.69 5.53 9.40
N GLU A 108 7.68 5.91 10.19
CA GLU A 108 7.50 6.81 11.33
C GLU A 108 7.26 8.27 10.91
N THR A 109 7.44 8.59 9.62
CA THR A 109 7.19 9.94 9.09
C THR A 109 5.70 10.28 9.05
N PHE A 110 4.84 9.26 8.98
CA PHE A 110 3.39 9.43 8.90
C PHE A 110 2.72 8.88 10.16
N ASP A 111 1.74 9.61 10.66
CA ASP A 111 0.95 9.16 11.81
C ASP A 111 -0.04 8.05 11.40
N SER A 112 -0.42 7.22 12.36
CA SER A 112 -1.54 6.29 12.19
C SER A 112 -2.86 7.04 12.03
N GLU A 113 -3.81 6.41 11.33
CA GLU A 113 -5.09 7.01 10.96
C GLU A 113 -6.24 6.04 11.22
N VAL A 114 -7.31 6.51 11.85
CA VAL A 114 -8.57 5.76 11.91
C VAL A 114 -9.29 5.96 10.57
N LEU A 115 -9.45 4.89 9.81
CA LEU A 115 -10.10 4.91 8.51
C LEU A 115 -11.61 4.70 8.61
N ILE A 116 -12.03 3.87 9.56
CA ILE A 116 -13.44 3.50 9.76
C ILE A 116 -13.71 3.45 11.25
N ASP A 117 -14.87 3.98 11.63
CA ASP A 117 -15.46 3.85 12.95
C ASP A 117 -16.98 3.95 12.77
N ASP A 118 -17.60 2.87 12.25
CA ASP A 118 -18.99 2.90 11.81
C ASP A 118 -19.72 1.55 11.98
N ASP A 119 -21.04 1.60 11.94
CA ASP A 119 -21.92 0.43 11.97
C ASP A 119 -22.27 -0.01 10.54
N PHE A 120 -22.16 -1.32 10.29
CA PHE A 120 -22.48 -1.93 9.01
C PHE A 120 -23.61 -2.96 9.15
N GLU A 121 -24.61 -2.84 8.27
CA GLU A 121 -25.50 -3.95 7.93
C GLU A 121 -24.88 -4.70 6.74
N VAL A 122 -24.35 -5.89 6.99
CA VAL A 122 -23.67 -6.69 5.98
C VAL A 122 -24.62 -7.77 5.50
N SER A 123 -25.09 -7.64 4.27
CA SER A 123 -26.06 -8.57 3.71
C SER A 123 -25.43 -9.94 3.45
N ALA A 124 -26.20 -11.01 3.62
CA ALA A 124 -25.79 -12.36 3.24
C ALA A 124 -25.54 -12.54 1.73
N GLU A 125 -26.09 -11.64 0.89
CA GLU A 125 -26.08 -11.79 -0.57
C GLU A 125 -25.11 -10.83 -1.27
N GLN A 126 -24.56 -9.84 -0.56
CA GLN A 126 -23.76 -8.77 -1.15
C GLN A 126 -22.62 -8.36 -0.23
N ASP A 127 -21.45 -8.16 -0.84
CA ASP A 127 -20.30 -7.58 -0.15
C ASP A 127 -20.50 -6.07 0.02
N ALA A 128 -20.16 -5.55 1.19
CA ALA A 128 -20.00 -4.12 1.41
C ALA A 128 -18.56 -3.70 1.05
N THR A 129 -18.37 -2.42 0.72
CA THR A 129 -17.03 -1.86 0.59
C THR A 129 -16.60 -1.27 1.93
N LEU A 130 -15.50 -1.77 2.47
CA LEU A 130 -14.93 -1.35 3.74
C LEU A 130 -14.06 -0.10 3.51
N VAL A 131 -13.01 -0.25 2.69
CA VAL A 131 -12.08 0.85 2.36
C VAL A 131 -12.03 1.00 0.85
N GLU A 132 -12.38 2.17 0.30
CA GLU A 132 -12.39 2.38 -1.16
C GLU A 132 -10.98 2.45 -1.77
N GLU A 133 -10.07 3.19 -1.12
CA GLU A 133 -8.70 3.42 -1.59
C GLU A 133 -7.68 3.09 -0.49
N PRO A 134 -7.51 1.80 -0.15
CA PRO A 134 -6.54 1.39 0.87
C PRO A 134 -5.13 1.80 0.46
N LYS A 135 -4.41 2.35 1.43
CA LYS A 135 -2.98 2.67 1.40
C LYS A 135 -2.13 1.42 1.65
N TYR A 136 -0.91 1.39 1.15
CA TYR A 136 0.04 0.33 1.54
C TYR A 136 0.53 0.54 2.98
N GLY A 137 0.46 -0.52 3.79
CA GLY A 137 0.78 -0.50 5.22
C GLY A 137 0.05 -1.58 6.00
N PHE A 138 0.10 -1.47 7.33
CA PHE A 138 -0.58 -2.36 8.25
C PHE A 138 -1.98 -1.83 8.58
N TYR A 139 -2.88 -2.77 8.84
CA TYR A 139 -4.26 -2.51 9.20
C TYR A 139 -4.61 -3.36 10.41
N SER A 140 -5.35 -2.76 11.34
CA SER A 140 -6.03 -3.48 12.40
C SER A 140 -7.52 -3.16 12.35
N ALA A 141 -8.35 -4.16 12.64
CA ALA A 141 -9.78 -4.00 12.81
C ALA A 141 -10.24 -4.53 14.16
N GLU A 142 -11.09 -3.77 14.84
CA GLU A 142 -11.94 -4.27 15.92
C GLU A 142 -13.37 -4.39 15.39
N ILE A 143 -13.97 -5.57 15.53
CA ILE A 143 -15.29 -5.90 15.01
C ILE A 143 -16.18 -6.30 16.18
N GLU A 144 -17.18 -5.47 16.50
CA GLU A 144 -18.17 -5.76 17.54
C GLU A 144 -19.46 -6.29 16.95
N TYR A 145 -19.85 -7.50 17.35
CA TYR A 145 -21.14 -8.08 17.01
C TYR A 145 -22.23 -7.60 17.97
N HIS A 146 -23.23 -6.88 17.45
CA HIS A 146 -24.31 -6.32 18.28
C HIS A 146 -25.15 -7.39 18.97
N SER A 147 -25.29 -8.58 18.38
CA SER A 147 -26.08 -9.68 18.93
C SER A 147 -25.45 -10.29 20.19
N GLU A 148 -24.12 -10.32 20.28
CA GLU A 148 -23.40 -11.04 21.34
C GLU A 148 -22.52 -10.17 22.24
N LYS A 149 -22.30 -8.89 21.88
CA LYS A 149 -21.28 -8.03 22.50
C LYS A 149 -19.90 -8.68 22.51
N LYS A 150 -19.60 -9.41 21.44
CA LYS A 150 -18.30 -10.02 21.19
C LYS A 150 -17.49 -9.06 20.33
N ILE A 151 -16.26 -8.80 20.75
CA ILE A 151 -15.27 -8.04 19.97
C ILE A 151 -14.24 -9.03 19.45
N VAL A 152 -13.92 -8.92 18.16
CA VAL A 152 -12.85 -9.66 17.50
C VAL A 152 -11.87 -8.67 16.92
N GLU A 153 -10.58 -8.97 17.08
CA GLU A 153 -9.47 -8.17 16.57
C GLU A 153 -8.79 -8.91 15.44
N GLU A 154 -8.58 -8.24 14.31
CA GLU A 154 -7.89 -8.79 13.14
C GLU A 154 -6.81 -7.82 12.67
N GLU A 155 -5.67 -8.35 12.25
CA GLU A 155 -4.55 -7.58 11.72
C GLU A 155 -4.14 -8.13 10.36
N TRP A 156 -3.90 -7.23 9.40
CA TRP A 156 -3.42 -7.61 8.09
C TRP A 156 -2.54 -6.55 7.46
N GLU A 157 -1.92 -6.93 6.36
CA GLU A 157 -1.00 -6.10 5.60
C GLU A 157 -1.57 -5.87 4.19
N VAL A 158 -1.56 -4.61 3.74
CA VAL A 158 -1.84 -4.27 2.34
C VAL A 158 -0.52 -3.95 1.67
N HIS A 159 -0.14 -4.80 0.72
CA HIS A 159 1.03 -4.61 -0.13
C HIS A 159 0.72 -5.04 -1.58
N GLU A 160 1.68 -4.87 -2.49
CA GLU A 160 1.44 -4.99 -3.93
C GLU A 160 1.01 -6.40 -4.35
N SER A 161 1.34 -7.43 -3.56
CA SER A 161 1.12 -8.85 -3.89
C SER A 161 -0.12 -9.43 -3.25
N VAL A 162 -0.88 -8.69 -2.45
CA VAL A 162 -2.05 -9.24 -1.75
C VAL A 162 -3.26 -8.31 -1.80
N SER A 163 -4.39 -8.86 -2.22
CA SER A 163 -5.70 -8.24 -2.06
C SER A 163 -6.36 -8.81 -0.83
N PRO A 164 -6.51 -8.06 0.27
CA PRO A 164 -7.27 -8.54 1.41
C PRO A 164 -8.77 -8.47 1.15
N THR A 165 -9.50 -9.37 1.78
CA THR A 165 -10.96 -9.32 1.96
C THR A 165 -11.23 -9.70 3.40
N LEU A 166 -11.99 -8.86 4.11
CA LEU A 166 -12.41 -9.17 5.47
C LEU A 166 -13.73 -9.93 5.40
N TYR A 167 -13.78 -11.12 5.99
CA TYR A 167 -15.00 -11.92 6.07
C TYR A 167 -15.55 -11.93 7.49
N ILE A 168 -16.83 -11.60 7.61
CA ILE A 168 -17.64 -11.85 8.80
C ILE A 168 -18.28 -13.23 8.64
N VAL A 169 -18.26 -14.00 9.71
CA VAL A 169 -18.83 -15.36 9.77
C VAL A 169 -19.95 -15.43 10.80
N ASP A 170 -20.77 -16.48 10.67
CA ASP A 170 -21.96 -16.77 11.48
C ASP A 170 -21.69 -16.66 12.99
N GLU A 171 -22.63 -16.04 13.69
CA GLU A 171 -22.73 -15.98 15.16
C GLU A 171 -22.80 -17.38 15.82
N PHE A 172 -23.21 -18.42 15.08
CA PHE A 172 -23.21 -19.82 15.55
C PHE A 172 -22.07 -20.69 14.99
N GLY A 173 -21.19 -20.11 14.16
CA GLY A 173 -20.05 -20.81 13.57
C GLY A 173 -18.89 -20.95 14.55
N GLU A 174 -18.13 -22.04 14.45
CA GLU A 174 -16.85 -22.19 15.20
C GLU A 174 -15.74 -21.24 14.70
N LYS A 175 -16.02 -20.39 13.70
CA LYS A 175 -15.04 -19.51 13.07
C LYS A 175 -15.25 -18.08 13.52
N GLU A 176 -14.15 -17.37 13.69
CA GLU A 176 -14.12 -15.93 13.95
C GLU A 176 -13.96 -15.19 12.60
N PRO A 177 -14.27 -13.87 12.53
CA PRO A 177 -13.84 -13.04 11.42
C PRO A 177 -12.40 -13.32 11.03
N PHE A 178 -12.11 -13.22 9.73
CA PHE A 178 -10.75 -13.42 9.26
C PHE A 178 -10.51 -12.63 7.98
N VAL A 179 -9.25 -12.28 7.75
CA VAL A 179 -8.81 -11.70 6.49
C VAL A 179 -8.31 -12.79 5.55
N GLU A 180 -8.92 -12.89 4.38
CA GLU A 180 -8.39 -13.69 3.28
C GLU A 180 -7.50 -12.81 2.40
N THR A 181 -6.27 -13.26 2.13
CA THR A 181 -5.37 -12.59 1.19
C THR A 181 -5.29 -13.38 -0.11
N SER A 182 -5.73 -12.76 -1.20
CA SER A 182 -5.58 -13.33 -2.54
C SER A 182 -4.30 -12.81 -3.19
N PRO A 183 -3.45 -13.69 -3.75
CA PRO A 183 -2.23 -13.26 -4.42
C PRO A 183 -2.57 -12.43 -5.66
N ALA A 184 -2.01 -11.23 -5.72
CA ALA A 184 -1.96 -10.41 -6.92
C ALA A 184 -0.72 -10.81 -7.72
N SER A 185 -0.87 -11.04 -9.02
CA SER A 185 0.28 -11.27 -9.89
C SER A 185 1.07 -9.96 -10.01
N ILE A 186 2.12 -9.79 -9.20
CA ILE A 186 3.09 -8.73 -9.43
C ILE A 186 4.08 -9.20 -10.49
N ARG A 187 4.29 -8.38 -11.50
CA ARG A 187 5.55 -8.37 -12.26
C ARG A 187 6.23 -7.07 -11.93
N TYR A 188 7.37 -7.15 -11.25
CA TYR A 188 8.25 -6.01 -11.13
C TYR A 188 8.94 -5.81 -12.46
N CYS A 189 9.18 -4.55 -12.82
CA CYS A 189 10.07 -4.24 -13.92
C CYS A 189 11.47 -4.74 -13.58
N GLU A 190 12.11 -5.39 -14.54
CA GLU A 190 13.53 -5.79 -14.48
C GLU A 190 14.25 -5.12 -15.64
N TRP A 191 15.46 -4.63 -15.39
CA TRP A 191 16.30 -4.00 -16.39
C TRP A 191 17.61 -4.78 -16.52
N ASP A 192 18.18 -4.79 -17.72
CA ASP A 192 19.51 -5.37 -17.92
C ASP A 192 20.64 -4.38 -17.57
N GLU A 193 21.88 -4.85 -17.67
CA GLU A 193 23.09 -4.04 -17.39
C GLU A 193 23.23 -2.81 -18.29
N SER A 194 22.47 -2.72 -19.38
CA SER A 194 22.45 -1.56 -20.28
C SER A 194 21.31 -0.59 -20.01
N GLY A 195 20.44 -0.89 -19.03
CA GLY A 195 19.27 -0.11 -18.69
C GLY A 195 18.06 -0.37 -19.59
N GLU A 196 18.08 -1.43 -20.41
CA GLU A 196 16.91 -1.82 -21.22
C GLU A 196 15.91 -2.64 -20.38
N LEU A 197 14.62 -2.29 -20.48
CA LEU A 197 13.54 -3.00 -19.78
C LEU A 197 13.35 -4.42 -20.34
N LEU A 198 13.43 -5.42 -19.49
CA LEU A 198 13.28 -6.83 -19.84
C LEU A 198 11.82 -7.30 -19.85
N TYR A 199 10.99 -6.84 -18.90
CA TYR A 199 9.57 -7.18 -18.80
C TYR A 199 8.80 -6.29 -17.82
#